data_AF-A0A5K0ZH71-F1
#
_entry.id   AF-A0A5K0ZH71-F1
#
_cell.length_a   1.000
_cell.length_b   1.000
_cell.length_c   1.000
_cell.angle_alpha   90.00
_cell.angle_beta   90.00
_cell.angle_gamma   90.00
#
_symmetry.space_group_name_H-M   'P 1'
#
loop_
_entity.id
_entity.type
_entity.pdbx_description
1 polymer ?
#
loop_
_entity_poly.entity_id
_entity_poly.type
_entity_poly.pdbx_seq_one_letter_code
_entity_poly.pdbx_strand_id
1 'polypeptide(L)'
;LDQMSNMLLKTKGSQSKGQGEKKMKQNDGIYEEYPILKETIVDGFLSISVQESKEMKKHLVFFDTDLSGDIIVHWGVCKDDKKRWEIPSGPHPPKTHIFRKKALRTFLQ
;
A
#
# COMPACT_ATOMS: atom_id res chain seq x y z
N LEU A 1 37.77 25.30 0.01
CA LEU A 1 37.34 26.66 -0.35
C LEU A 1 36.11 26.50 -1.21
N ASP A 2 34.86 26.56 -0.78
CA ASP A 2 34.20 26.80 0.51
C ASP A 2 32.81 26.16 0.39
N GLN A 3 32.44 25.24 1.28
CA GLN A 3 31.45 25.49 2.33
C GLN A 3 30.34 26.49 1.96
N MET A 4 29.13 25.97 1.75
CA MET A 4 27.89 26.69 2.04
C MET A 4 27.09 25.86 3.05
N SER A 5 27.35 26.20 4.31
CA SER A 5 26.55 25.88 5.49
C SER A 5 25.44 26.93 5.66
N ASN A 6 24.49 26.60 6.54
CA ASN A 6 23.45 27.44 7.18
C ASN A 6 22.11 27.40 6.44
N MET A 7 21.00 26.94 7.04
CA MET A 7 20.45 27.46 8.29
C MET A 7 19.90 26.38 9.23
N LEU A 8 20.38 26.51 10.45
CA LEU A 8 19.84 26.01 11.70
C LEU A 8 18.55 26.77 12.05
N LEU A 9 17.42 26.07 12.19
CA LEU A 9 16.29 26.55 12.99
C LEU A 9 16.16 25.64 14.22
N LYS A 10 16.92 26.00 15.26
CA LYS A 10 16.64 25.56 16.63
C LYS A 10 15.69 26.59 17.25
N THR A 11 14.48 26.17 17.60
CA THR A 11 13.68 26.86 18.63
C THR A 11 13.43 25.85 19.75
N LYS A 12 13.96 26.15 20.94
CA LYS A 12 13.72 25.37 22.17
C LYS A 12 12.47 25.88 22.87
N GLY A 13 11.68 24.93 23.38
CA GLY A 13 11.02 25.03 24.69
C GLY A 13 9.51 25.25 24.68
N SER A 14 8.75 24.21 24.99
CA SER A 14 7.97 24.17 26.25
C SER A 14 7.41 22.76 26.47
N GLN A 15 7.61 22.24 27.69
CA GLN A 15 7.02 21.01 28.19
C GLN A 15 5.53 21.26 28.47
N SER A 16 4.64 20.50 27.83
CA SER A 16 3.30 20.25 28.37
C SER A 16 2.97 18.77 28.20
N LYS A 17 2.76 18.09 29.32
CA LYS A 17 2.26 16.71 29.39
C LYS A 17 0.88 16.65 28.72
N GLY A 18 0.74 15.76 27.74
CA GLY A 18 -0.54 15.33 27.20
C GLY A 18 -0.32 14.00 26.49
N GLN A 19 -0.89 12.93 27.03
CA GLN A 19 -1.03 11.65 26.33
C GLN A 19 -1.89 11.91 25.08
N GLY A 20 -1.25 11.90 23.92
CA GLY A 20 -1.89 12.04 22.63
C GLY A 20 -1.25 11.02 21.70
N GLU A 21 -2.08 10.11 21.21
CA GLU A 21 -1.78 9.05 20.26
C GLU A 21 -0.68 9.43 19.27
N LYS A 22 0.37 8.61 19.18
CA LYS A 22 1.37 8.71 18.12
C LYS A 22 0.67 8.40 16.79
N LYS A 23 0.07 9.43 16.16
CA LYS A 23 -0.21 9.41 14.73
C LYS A 23 1.14 9.32 14.04
N MET A 24 1.50 8.10 13.68
CA MET A 24 2.60 7.78 12.80
C MET A 24 2.40 8.64 11.54
N LYS A 25 3.18 9.72 11.42
CA LYS A 25 3.26 10.51 10.20
C LYS A 25 3.74 9.55 9.12
N GLN A 26 2.81 9.01 8.35
CA GLN A 26 3.13 8.37 7.09
C GLN A 26 3.73 9.48 6.25
N ASN A 27 5.05 9.44 6.06
CA ASN A 27 5.68 10.14 4.95
C ASN A 27 4.96 9.61 3.71
N ASP A 28 4.13 10.45 3.12
CA ASP A 28 3.60 10.24 1.78
C ASP A 28 4.83 10.24 0.87
N GLY A 29 5.47 9.07 0.72
CA GLY A 29 6.63 8.88 -0.14
C GLY A 29 6.28 9.47 -1.50
N ILE A 30 7.18 10.28 -2.04
CA ILE A 30 6.98 10.96 -3.31
C ILE A 30 6.64 9.88 -4.34
N TYR A 31 5.41 9.92 -4.84
CA TYR A 31 4.92 8.97 -5.81
C TYR A 31 5.17 9.57 -7.19
N GLU A 32 6.02 8.92 -7.97
CA GLU A 32 6.32 9.31 -9.34
C GLU A 32 5.72 8.27 -10.29
N GLU A 33 4.88 8.75 -11.21
CA GLU A 33 4.43 7.96 -12.35
C GLU A 33 5.46 8.10 -13.46
N TYR A 34 5.99 6.97 -13.92
CA TYR A 34 6.86 6.92 -15.08
C TYR A 34 6.04 6.49 -16.30
N PRO A 35 6.28 7.09 -17.48
CA PRO A 35 5.62 6.65 -18.70
C PRO A 35 6.04 5.21 -19.02
N ILE A 36 5.08 4.41 -19.51
CA ILE A 36 5.36 3.06 -19.99
C ILE A 36 6.20 3.18 -21.26
N LEU A 37 7.47 2.75 -21.18
CA LEU A 37 8.43 2.87 -22.29
C LEU A 37 8.32 1.72 -23.31
N LYS A 38 7.79 0.57 -22.86
CA LYS A 38 7.65 -0.63 -23.68
C LYS A 38 6.50 -1.47 -23.14
N GLU A 39 5.67 -1.97 -24.05
CA GLU A 39 4.62 -2.94 -23.77
C GLU A 39 4.87 -4.17 -24.66
N THR A 40 4.70 -5.36 -24.08
CA THR A 40 4.83 -6.63 -24.80
C THR A 40 3.67 -7.52 -24.43
N ILE A 41 3.06 -8.12 -25.44
CA ILE A 41 2.07 -9.17 -25.23
C ILE A 41 2.82 -10.43 -24.84
N VAL A 42 2.47 -10.98 -23.69
CA VAL A 42 2.99 -12.24 -23.17
C VAL A 42 1.81 -13.17 -22.94
N ASP A 43 1.98 -14.43 -23.32
CA ASP A 43 1.02 -15.47 -22.96
C ASP A 43 1.24 -15.82 -21.48
N GLY A 44 0.15 -15.93 -20.74
CA GLY A 44 0.15 -16.29 -19.33
C GLY A 44 -1.27 -16.38 -18.78
N PHE A 45 -1.40 -16.79 -17.53
CA PHE A 45 -2.67 -16.84 -16.83
C PHE A 45 -2.64 -16.07 -15.52
N LEU A 46 -3.81 -15.55 -15.17
CA LEU A 46 -4.13 -15.09 -13.83
C LEU A 46 -5.48 -15.73 -13.46
N SER A 47 -5.48 -16.56 -12.43
CA SER A 47 -6.67 -17.16 -11.87
C SER A 47 -6.97 -16.52 -10.52
N ILE A 48 -8.25 -16.18 -10.32
CA ILE A 48 -8.76 -15.66 -9.05
C ILE A 48 -9.85 -16.60 -8.61
N SER A 49 -9.69 -17.19 -7.43
CA SER A 49 -10.70 -18.06 -6.83
C SER A 49 -11.06 -17.59 -5.43
N VAL A 50 -12.33 -17.83 -5.06
CA VAL A 50 -12.84 -17.48 -3.74
C VAL A 50 -13.37 -18.74 -3.08
N GLN A 51 -12.85 -19.05 -1.89
CA GLN A 51 -13.25 -20.20 -1.11
C GLN A 51 -13.76 -19.75 0.26
N GLU A 52 -14.86 -20.34 0.73
CA GLU A 52 -15.30 -20.15 2.10
C GLU A 52 -14.45 -21.00 3.06
N SER A 53 -13.81 -20.35 4.03
CA SER A 53 -13.14 -21.04 5.15
C SER A 53 -14.09 -21.10 6.33
N LYS A 54 -14.61 -22.30 6.63
CA LYS A 54 -15.47 -22.56 7.79
C LYS A 54 -14.73 -22.31 9.12
N GLU A 55 -13.44 -22.63 9.16
CA GLU A 55 -12.58 -22.42 10.33
C GLU A 55 -12.40 -20.92 10.64
N MET A 56 -12.05 -20.14 9.62
CA MET A 56 -11.78 -18.70 9.79
C MET A 56 -13.04 -17.84 9.74
N LYS A 57 -14.20 -18.42 9.38
CA LYS A 57 -15.46 -17.73 9.08
C LYS A 57 -15.27 -16.55 8.11
N LYS A 58 -14.45 -16.77 7.08
CA LYS A 58 -14.03 -15.76 6.10
C LYS A 58 -13.99 -16.36 4.71
N HIS A 59 -14.14 -15.52 3.71
CA HIS A 59 -13.79 -15.86 2.35
C HIS A 59 -12.29 -15.68 2.15
N LEU A 60 -11.63 -16.72 1.65
CA LEU A 60 -10.25 -16.70 1.20
C LEU A 60 -10.25 -16.40 -0.29
N VAL A 61 -9.43 -15.45 -0.70
CA VAL A 61 -9.22 -15.11 -2.10
C VAL A 61 -7.83 -15.60 -2.48
N PHE A 62 -7.75 -16.46 -3.48
CA PHE A 62 -6.50 -16.98 -4.01
C PHE A 62 -6.21 -16.33 -5.35
N PHE A 63 -4.94 -15.98 -5.56
CA PHE A 63 -4.41 -15.41 -6.78
C PHE A 63 -3.30 -16.34 -7.27
N ASP A 64 -3.53 -17.01 -8.39
CA ASP A 64 -2.55 -17.89 -9.02
C ASP A 64 -2.17 -17.34 -10.39
N THR A 65 -0.88 -17.29 -10.70
CA THR A 65 -0.39 -16.78 -11.97
C THR A 65 0.95 -17.42 -12.34
N ASP A 66 1.22 -17.55 -13.63
CA ASP A 66 2.53 -17.96 -14.18
C ASP A 66 3.37 -16.76 -14.64
N LEU A 67 2.90 -15.53 -14.43
CA LEU A 67 3.65 -14.33 -14.77
C LEU A 67 4.97 -14.29 -13.98
N SER A 68 6.08 -14.22 -14.70
CA SER A 68 7.41 -14.05 -14.10
C SER A 68 7.67 -12.57 -13.75
N GLY A 69 8.48 -12.34 -12.70
CA GLY A 69 8.93 -11.01 -12.30
C GLY A 69 8.20 -10.46 -11.07
N ASP A 70 8.33 -9.16 -10.86
CA ASP A 70 7.77 -8.47 -9.69
C ASP A 70 6.25 -8.30 -9.83
N ILE A 71 5.48 -9.14 -9.14
CA ILE A 71 4.01 -9.06 -9.16
C ILE A 71 3.52 -8.17 -8.01
N ILE A 72 2.78 -7.13 -8.38
CA ILE A 72 2.18 -6.19 -7.44
C ILE A 72 0.66 -6.24 -7.56
N VAL A 73 -0.01 -6.55 -6.46
CA VAL A 73 -1.48 -6.52 -6.37
C VAL A 73 -1.93 -5.24 -5.71
N HIS A 74 -2.68 -4.42 -6.45
CA HIS A 74 -3.46 -3.33 -5.88
C HIS A 74 -4.86 -3.84 -5.55
N TRP A 75 -5.30 -3.69 -4.30
CA TRP A 75 -6.60 -4.18 -3.85
C TRP A 75 -7.27 -3.22 -2.85
N GLY A 76 -8.57 -3.37 -2.68
CA GLY A 76 -9.39 -2.61 -1.75
C GLY A 76 -10.76 -3.25 -1.61
N VAL A 77 -11.62 -2.71 -0.76
CA VAL A 77 -13.02 -3.14 -0.66
C VAL A 77 -13.93 -2.10 -1.28
N CYS A 78 -15.03 -2.56 -1.86
CA CYS A 78 -16.11 -1.71 -2.33
C CYS A 78 -17.37 -2.10 -1.55
N LYS A 79 -17.88 -1.19 -0.72
CA LYS A 79 -19.05 -1.45 0.13
C LYS A 79 -20.37 -1.03 -0.50
N ASP A 80 -20.30 -0.19 -1.51
CA ASP A 80 -21.45 0.36 -2.23
C ASP A 80 -21.29 0.15 -3.74
N ASP A 81 -22.38 0.32 -4.50
CA ASP A 81 -22.35 0.23 -5.96
C ASP A 81 -21.61 1.39 -6.64
N LYS A 82 -21.04 2.32 -5.85
CA LYS A 82 -20.33 3.49 -6.39
C LYS A 82 -18.92 3.15 -6.88
N LYS A 83 -18.51 1.87 -6.82
CA LYS A 83 -17.22 1.36 -7.31
C LYS A 83 -16.02 2.11 -6.72
N ARG A 84 -16.16 2.64 -5.50
CA ARG A 84 -15.10 3.36 -4.80
C ARG A 84 -14.26 2.40 -4.00
N TRP A 85 -12.95 2.50 -4.16
CA TRP A 85 -12.00 1.73 -3.36
C TRP A 85 -11.89 2.34 -1.97
N GLU A 86 -12.13 1.51 -0.97
CA GLU A 86 -11.89 1.81 0.43
C GLU A 86 -10.78 0.91 0.96
N ILE A 87 -9.99 1.44 1.90
CA ILE A 87 -8.97 0.68 2.60
C ILE A 87 -9.66 -0.20 3.65
N PRO A 88 -9.63 -1.54 3.55
CA PRO A 88 -10.23 -2.41 4.55
C PRO A 88 -9.48 -2.33 5.88
N SER A 89 -10.19 -2.57 6.98
CA SER A 89 -9.57 -2.73 8.30
C SER A 89 -8.64 -3.95 8.33
N GLY A 90 -7.56 -3.85 9.11
CA GLY A 90 -6.61 -4.95 9.28
C GLY A 90 -7.19 -6.17 10.02
N PRO A 91 -6.43 -7.28 10.09
CA PRO A 91 -5.05 -7.44 9.61
C PRO A 91 -4.96 -7.59 8.08
N HIS A 92 -3.87 -7.07 7.50
CA HIS A 92 -3.56 -7.19 6.07
C HIS A 92 -2.49 -8.28 5.84
N PRO A 93 -2.39 -8.87 4.65
CA PRO A 93 -1.28 -9.76 4.31
C PRO A 93 0.09 -9.10 4.55
N PRO A 94 1.15 -9.89 4.80
CA PRO A 94 2.51 -9.36 4.89
C PRO A 94 2.88 -8.52 3.66
N LYS A 95 3.79 -7.55 3.84
CA LYS A 95 4.25 -6.64 2.76
C LYS A 95 3.13 -5.82 2.10
N THR A 96 2.00 -5.65 2.80
CA THR A 96 0.91 -4.78 2.34
C THR A 96 1.11 -3.35 2.83
N HIS A 97 1.02 -2.37 1.93
CA HIS A 97 1.17 -0.94 2.23
C HIS A 97 0.00 -0.14 1.65
N ILE A 98 -0.33 1.01 2.25
CA ILE A 98 -1.34 1.92 1.69
C ILE A 98 -0.82 2.48 0.36
N PHE A 99 -1.66 2.44 -0.66
CA PHE A 99 -1.41 2.99 -1.97
C PHE A 99 -2.42 4.09 -2.29
N ARG A 100 -1.89 5.30 -2.60
CA ARG A 100 -2.67 6.50 -2.97
C ARG A 100 -3.81 6.86 -2.00
N LYS A 101 -3.70 6.48 -0.73
CA LYS A 101 -4.73 6.71 0.32
C LYS A 101 -6.12 6.13 -0.02
N LYS A 102 -6.20 5.22 -1.00
CA LYS A 102 -7.47 4.66 -1.50
C LYS A 102 -7.44 3.14 -1.60
N ALA A 103 -6.26 2.57 -1.72
CA ALA A 103 -6.06 1.15 -1.92
C ALA A 103 -4.97 0.62 -0.98
N LEU A 104 -4.85 -0.69 -0.95
CA LEU A 104 -3.71 -1.42 -0.45
C LEU A 104 -2.91 -1.96 -1.63
N ARG A 105 -1.61 -2.12 -1.42
CA ARG A 105 -0.68 -2.71 -2.38
C ARG A 105 0.10 -3.81 -1.69
N THR A 106 0.10 -5.00 -2.26
CA THR A 106 0.84 -6.16 -1.76
C THR A 106 1.80 -6.64 -2.84
N PHE A 107 3.06 -6.87 -2.47
CA PHE A 107 4.05 -7.49 -3.33
C PHE A 107 3.98 -9.01 -3.17
N LEU A 108 3.68 -9.75 -4.24
CA LEU A 108 3.65 -11.21 -4.23
C LEU A 108 5.07 -11.76 -4.43
N GLN A 109 5.38 -12.87 -3.76
CA GLN A 109 6.69 -13.55 -3.83
C GLN A 109 6.60 -14.83 -4.64
#